data_AF-A0A924BHC5-F1
#
_entry.id   AF-A0A924BHC5-F1
#
_cell.length_a   1.000
_cell.length_b   1.000
_cell.length_c   1.000
_cell.angle_alpha   90.00
_cell.angle_beta   90.00
_cell.angle_gamma   90.00
#
_symmetry.space_group_name_H-M   'P 1'
#
loop_
_entity.id
_entity.type
_entity.pdbx_description
1 polymer ?
#
loop_
_entity_poly.entity_id
_entity_poly.type
_entity_poly.pdbx_seq_one_letter_code
_entity_poly.pdbx_strand_id
1 'polypeptide(L)'
;EVFTHHAARADTDDPLALIQYLDLKTYLVGDINTKVDRASMAHSLEVREPLMDHELVEWMATLPSSLKIRGQEGKYLLKKAMEPQLPNDVLYRAKKGFAVPLSSWFRGPLRVRVRDAVLGPRLAETGWFNRRCLEHLVDAHQSGARDYSAPLWTLLMFEAFLRRVVDGSCTPAPGILSRQFTEVVS
;
A
#
# COMPACT_ATOMS: atom_id res chain seq x y z
N GLU A 1 18.26 -11.50 -6.94
CA GLU A 1 18.57 -11.37 -8.39
C GLU A 1 18.13 -10.02 -8.96
N VAL A 2 16.83 -9.67 -8.91
CA VAL A 2 16.29 -8.40 -9.47
C VAL A 2 16.97 -7.13 -8.94
N PHE A 3 17.12 -6.98 -7.61
CA PHE A 3 17.81 -5.82 -7.03
C PHE A 3 19.27 -5.71 -7.49
N THR A 4 19.99 -6.83 -7.50
CA THR A 4 21.40 -6.89 -7.95
C THR A 4 21.52 -6.51 -9.42
N HIS A 5 20.61 -6.99 -10.27
CA HIS A 5 20.56 -6.65 -11.69
C HIS A 5 20.40 -5.14 -11.91
N HIS A 6 19.47 -4.50 -11.20
CA HIS A 6 19.30 -3.05 -11.31
C HIS A 6 20.45 -2.27 -10.68
N ALA A 7 20.95 -2.68 -9.52
CA ALA A 7 22.06 -2.00 -8.84
C ALA A 7 23.31 -1.92 -9.73
N ALA A 8 23.63 -3.00 -10.47
CA ALA A 8 24.74 -3.03 -11.41
C ALA A 8 24.59 -2.04 -12.59
N ARG A 9 23.41 -1.46 -12.80
CA ARG A 9 23.08 -0.52 -13.88
C ARG A 9 22.81 0.91 -13.37
N ALA A 10 22.92 1.15 -12.06
CA ALA A 10 22.61 2.44 -11.46
C ALA A 10 23.72 3.49 -11.69
N ASP A 11 24.94 3.04 -11.96
CA ASP A 11 26.12 3.87 -12.28
C ASP A 11 26.32 5.04 -11.28
N THR A 12 26.30 4.71 -9.99
CA THR A 12 26.45 5.69 -8.91
C THR A 12 27.04 5.07 -7.66
N ASP A 13 27.96 5.80 -7.02
CA ASP A 13 28.49 5.48 -5.69
C ASP A 13 27.68 6.16 -4.57
N ASP A 14 26.70 7.01 -4.90
CA ASP A 14 25.84 7.68 -3.93
C ASP A 14 24.75 6.72 -3.42
N PRO A 15 24.76 6.35 -2.13
CA PRO A 15 23.78 5.40 -1.59
C PRO A 15 22.33 5.86 -1.74
N LEU A 16 22.07 7.17 -1.66
CA LEU A 16 20.71 7.68 -1.81
C LEU A 16 20.25 7.57 -3.27
N ALA A 17 21.12 7.92 -4.22
CA ALA A 17 20.82 7.80 -5.64
C ALA A 17 20.59 6.32 -6.03
N LEU A 18 21.41 5.40 -5.50
CA LEU A 18 21.22 3.96 -5.72
C LEU A 18 19.86 3.47 -5.20
N ILE A 19 19.49 3.82 -3.97
CA ILE A 19 18.19 3.40 -3.40
C ILE A 19 17.03 4.00 -4.19
N GLN A 20 17.11 5.28 -4.60
CA GLN A 20 16.10 5.92 -5.43
C GLN A 20 15.96 5.23 -6.80
N TYR A 21 17.07 4.87 -7.44
CA TYR A 21 17.06 4.14 -8.70
C TYR A 21 16.42 2.76 -8.54
N LEU A 22 16.75 2.01 -7.48
CA LEU A 22 16.14 0.72 -7.20
C LEU A 22 14.63 0.86 -6.95
N ASP A 23 14.19 1.88 -6.22
CA ASP A 23 12.78 2.16 -5.96
C ASP A 23 12.02 2.42 -7.28
N LEU A 24 12.56 3.28 -8.15
CA LEU A 24 12.00 3.57 -9.49
C LEU A 24 11.86 2.29 -10.34
N LYS A 25 12.85 1.38 -10.29
CA LYS A 25 12.87 0.17 -11.11
C LYS A 25 12.09 -1.02 -10.52
N THR A 26 11.73 -0.98 -9.24
CA THR A 26 11.10 -2.11 -8.57
C THR A 26 9.81 -1.72 -7.86
N TYR A 27 9.91 -0.95 -6.77
CA TYR A 27 8.79 -0.64 -5.89
C TYR A 27 7.75 0.26 -6.54
N LEU A 28 8.18 1.31 -7.24
CA LEU A 28 7.28 2.28 -7.86
C LEU A 28 6.42 1.63 -8.94
N VAL A 29 7.04 0.92 -9.88
CA VAL A 29 6.34 0.24 -10.97
C VAL A 29 5.58 -1.01 -10.50
N GLY A 30 6.14 -1.76 -9.54
CA GLY A 30 5.62 -3.05 -9.11
C GLY A 30 4.52 -2.98 -8.02
N ASP A 31 4.48 -1.91 -7.24
CA ASP A 31 3.47 -1.71 -6.18
C ASP A 31 2.66 -0.44 -6.45
N ILE A 32 3.30 0.73 -6.38
CA ILE A 32 2.60 2.01 -6.30
C ILE A 32 1.78 2.29 -7.56
N ASN A 33 2.42 2.32 -8.73
CA ASN A 33 1.75 2.66 -10.00
C ASN A 33 0.76 1.56 -10.39
N THR A 34 1.13 0.30 -10.20
CA THR A 34 0.24 -0.84 -10.47
C THR A 34 -1.04 -0.75 -9.63
N LYS A 35 -0.93 -0.38 -8.35
CA LYS A 35 -2.10 -0.24 -7.47
C LYS A 35 -2.97 0.93 -7.88
N VAL A 36 -2.38 2.09 -8.16
CA VAL A 36 -3.11 3.30 -8.55
C VAL A 36 -3.87 3.06 -9.85
N ASP A 37 -3.19 2.55 -10.88
CA ASP A 37 -3.77 2.24 -12.19
C ASP A 37 -4.95 1.26 -12.08
N ARG A 38 -4.75 0.11 -11.39
CA ARG A 38 -5.80 -0.89 -11.24
C ARG A 38 -7.00 -0.37 -10.45
N ALA A 39 -6.77 0.45 -9.42
CA ALA A 39 -7.84 1.01 -8.62
C ALA A 39 -8.61 2.09 -9.39
N SER A 40 -7.92 2.96 -10.13
CA SER A 40 -8.57 4.03 -10.88
C SER A 40 -9.32 3.50 -12.09
N MET A 41 -8.72 2.58 -12.86
CA MET A 41 -9.33 1.99 -14.05
C MET A 41 -10.52 1.09 -13.74
N ALA A 42 -10.57 0.48 -12.54
CA ALA A 42 -11.77 -0.20 -12.05
C ALA A 42 -13.00 0.72 -11.94
N HIS A 43 -12.78 2.03 -11.93
CA HIS A 43 -13.82 3.07 -11.90
C HIS A 43 -13.76 3.99 -13.13
N SER A 44 -13.09 3.58 -14.21
CA SER A 44 -12.91 4.38 -15.44
C SER A 44 -12.30 5.77 -15.20
N LEU A 45 -11.45 5.88 -14.17
CA LEU A 45 -10.72 7.11 -13.86
C LEU A 45 -9.27 7.00 -14.31
N GLU A 46 -8.79 8.03 -14.98
CA GLU A 46 -7.39 8.17 -15.37
C GLU A 46 -6.66 9.05 -14.36
N VAL A 47 -5.66 8.50 -13.66
CA VAL A 47 -4.83 9.23 -12.71
C VAL A 47 -3.55 9.70 -13.41
N ARG A 48 -3.16 10.94 -13.15
CA ARG A 48 -1.90 11.54 -13.64
C ARG A 48 -0.99 11.84 -12.47
N GLU A 49 0.32 11.64 -12.67
CA GLU A 49 1.36 11.81 -11.64
C GLU A 49 2.40 12.85 -12.12
N PRO A 50 2.14 14.16 -12.02
CA PRO A 50 2.99 15.19 -12.62
C PRO A 50 4.44 15.20 -12.12
N LEU A 51 4.67 14.77 -10.88
CA LEU A 51 6.02 14.70 -10.30
C LEU A 51 6.87 13.53 -10.85
N MET A 52 6.26 12.64 -11.65
CA MET A 52 6.92 11.53 -12.32
C MET A 52 7.16 11.80 -13.82
N ASP A 53 7.04 13.04 -14.26
CA ASP A 53 7.49 13.40 -15.60
C ASP A 53 8.98 13.04 -15.79
N HIS A 54 9.29 12.46 -16.94
CA HIS A 54 10.62 11.92 -17.21
C HIS A 54 11.69 13.02 -17.24
N GLU A 55 11.42 14.21 -17.80
CA GLU A 55 12.38 15.31 -17.83
C GLU A 55 12.70 15.79 -16.41
N LEU A 56 11.66 15.91 -15.58
CA LEU A 56 11.81 16.27 -14.18
C LEU A 56 12.61 15.22 -13.40
N VAL A 57 12.30 13.93 -13.56
CA VAL A 57 12.97 12.83 -12.86
C VAL A 57 14.42 12.69 -13.30
N GLU A 58 14.71 12.79 -14.60
CA GLU A 58 16.07 12.74 -15.14
C GLU A 58 16.89 13.92 -14.61
N TRP A 59 16.35 15.14 -14.63
CA TRP A 59 17.01 16.30 -14.04
C TRP A 59 17.26 16.11 -12.54
N MET A 60 16.27 15.67 -11.77
CA MET A 60 16.43 15.42 -10.33
C MET A 60 17.47 14.33 -10.03
N ALA A 61 17.66 13.35 -10.93
CA ALA A 61 18.67 12.31 -10.77
C ALA A 61 20.09 12.88 -10.82
N THR A 62 20.33 13.96 -11.57
CA THR A 62 21.64 14.64 -11.66
C THR A 62 22.00 15.46 -10.41
N LEU A 63 21.03 15.76 -9.55
CA LEU A 63 21.25 16.64 -8.41
C LEU A 63 21.97 15.94 -7.25
N PRO A 64 22.89 16.63 -6.54
CA PRO A 64 23.49 16.13 -5.31
C PRO A 64 22.45 15.74 -4.28
N SER A 65 22.66 14.61 -3.60
CA SER A 65 21.75 14.13 -2.55
C SER A 65 21.52 15.10 -1.41
N SER A 66 22.47 16.01 -1.14
CA SER A 66 22.33 17.09 -0.15
C SER A 66 21.21 18.10 -0.48
N LEU A 67 20.80 18.21 -1.74
CA LEU A 67 19.64 19.02 -2.15
C LEU A 67 18.32 18.26 -2.00
N LYS A 68 18.36 16.93 -1.92
CA LYS A 68 17.19 16.06 -1.74
C LYS A 68 16.88 15.87 -0.25
N ILE A 69 17.92 15.64 0.55
CA ILE A 69 17.86 15.42 2.00
C ILE A 69 18.91 16.29 2.69
N ARG A 70 18.49 17.04 3.71
CA ARG A 70 19.36 17.88 4.53
C ARG A 70 19.12 17.62 6.02
N GLY A 71 20.03 16.89 6.66
CA GLY A 71 19.82 16.42 8.04
C GLY A 71 18.62 15.46 8.10
N GLN A 72 17.62 15.80 8.92
CA GLN A 72 16.37 15.03 9.00
C GLN A 72 15.29 15.53 8.02
N GLU A 73 15.58 16.57 7.25
CA GLU A 73 14.64 17.19 6.34
C GLU A 73 14.71 16.54 4.95
N GLY A 74 13.68 15.78 4.59
CA GLY A 74 13.52 15.21 3.25
C GLY A 74 12.76 16.14 2.31
N LYS A 75 12.84 15.88 1.00
CA LYS A 75 12.22 16.74 -0.04
C LYS A 75 12.70 18.19 0.04
N TYR A 76 13.95 18.41 0.47
CA TYR A 76 14.45 19.73 0.86
C TYR A 76 14.29 20.77 -0.27
N LEU A 77 14.79 20.46 -1.48
CA LEU A 77 14.66 21.35 -2.63
C LEU A 77 13.20 21.64 -3.00
N LEU A 78 12.34 20.61 -3.01
CA LEU A 78 10.91 20.77 -3.31
C LEU A 78 10.23 21.70 -2.29
N LYS A 79 10.52 21.53 -1.00
CA LYS A 79 9.98 22.40 0.05
C LYS A 79 10.40 23.85 -0.17
N LYS A 80 11.69 24.10 -0.40
CA LYS A 80 12.23 25.44 -0.67
C LYS A 80 11.62 26.09 -1.91
N ALA A 81 11.44 25.35 -2.99
CA ALA A 81 10.81 25.86 -4.20
C ALA A 81 9.34 26.26 -3.98
N MET A 82 8.65 25.63 -3.03
CA MET A 82 7.23 25.84 -2.77
C MET A 82 6.92 26.81 -1.63
N GLU A 83 7.92 27.30 -0.88
CA GLU A 83 7.75 28.31 0.19
C GLU A 83 6.94 29.55 -0.26
N PRO A 84 7.08 30.07 -1.50
CA PRO A 84 6.26 31.20 -1.95
C PRO A 84 4.78 30.86 -2.22
N GLN A 85 4.45 29.57 -2.36
CA GLN A 85 3.12 29.12 -2.80
C GLN A 85 2.32 28.41 -1.71
N LEU A 86 2.99 27.85 -0.70
CA LEU A 86 2.36 27.03 0.33
C LEU A 86 2.76 27.47 1.75
N PRO A 87 1.82 27.48 2.70
CA PRO A 87 2.12 27.73 4.10
C PRO A 87 3.15 26.78 4.70
N ASN A 88 3.96 27.29 5.63
CA ASN A 88 5.02 26.52 6.28
C ASN A 88 4.48 25.32 7.09
N ASP A 89 3.32 25.44 7.71
CA ASP A 89 2.67 24.35 8.45
C ASP A 89 2.25 23.20 7.53
N VAL A 90 1.98 23.46 6.24
CA VAL A 90 1.73 22.42 5.23
C VAL A 90 3.04 21.81 4.74
N LEU A 91 4.02 22.64 4.37
CA LEU A 91 5.31 22.18 3.78
C LEU A 91 6.17 21.40 4.78
N TYR A 92 6.18 21.82 6.03
CA TYR A 92 7.08 21.29 7.07
C TYR A 92 6.36 20.38 8.07
N ARG A 93 5.10 20.00 7.82
CA ARG A 93 4.44 18.99 8.66
C ARG A 93 5.19 17.67 8.65
N ALA A 94 5.06 16.93 9.75
CA ALA A 94 5.53 15.55 9.84
C ALA A 94 4.90 14.68 8.74
N LYS A 95 5.74 13.81 8.13
CA LYS A 95 5.32 12.85 7.10
C LYS A 95 4.23 11.95 7.70
N LYS A 96 3.05 11.93 7.08
CA LYS A 96 2.02 10.93 7.35
C LYS A 96 2.08 9.89 6.24
N GLY A 97 2.17 8.62 6.61
CA GLY A 97 2.05 7.52 5.65
C GLY A 97 0.63 7.41 5.11
N PHE A 98 0.49 6.68 4.00
CA PHE A 98 -0.81 6.30 3.43
C PHE A 98 -1.22 4.88 3.86
N ALA A 99 -0.87 4.50 5.09
CA ALA A 99 -1.16 3.17 5.59
C ALA A 99 -2.68 2.98 5.71
N VAL A 100 -3.18 1.86 5.18
CA VAL A 100 -4.57 1.47 5.34
C VAL A 100 -4.82 1.23 6.84
N PRO A 101 -5.88 1.79 7.44
CA PRO A 101 -6.11 1.68 8.88
C PRO A 101 -6.75 0.32 9.24
N LEU A 102 -6.05 -0.77 8.88
CA LEU A 102 -6.52 -2.16 8.99
C LEU A 102 -7.03 -2.49 10.39
N SER A 103 -6.34 -2.02 11.44
CA SER A 103 -6.74 -2.24 12.83
C SER A 103 -8.13 -1.70 13.14
N SER A 104 -8.42 -0.47 12.69
CA SER A 104 -9.76 0.11 12.85
C SER A 104 -10.80 -0.64 12.01
N TRP A 105 -10.45 -1.03 10.78
CA TRP A 105 -11.37 -1.71 9.88
C TRP A 105 -11.73 -3.10 10.36
N PHE A 106 -10.76 -3.89 10.81
CA PHE A 106 -10.96 -5.26 11.28
C PHE A 106 -11.65 -5.33 12.64
N ARG A 107 -11.63 -4.23 13.41
CA ARG A 107 -12.42 -4.09 14.64
C ARG A 107 -13.83 -3.55 14.37
N GLY A 108 -14.00 -2.74 13.32
CA GLY A 108 -15.27 -2.13 12.95
C GLY A 108 -15.85 -2.72 11.66
N PRO A 109 -15.86 -1.98 10.54
CA PRO A 109 -16.65 -2.29 9.35
C PRO A 109 -16.34 -3.66 8.69
N LEU A 110 -15.12 -4.17 8.84
CA LEU A 110 -14.70 -5.47 8.27
C LEU A 110 -14.64 -6.59 9.33
N ARG A 111 -15.10 -6.34 10.56
CA ARG A 111 -15.01 -7.29 11.67
C ARG A 111 -15.59 -8.66 11.33
N VAL A 112 -16.83 -8.69 10.85
CA VAL A 112 -17.52 -9.94 10.50
C VAL A 112 -16.82 -10.62 9.33
N ARG A 113 -16.49 -9.87 8.27
CA ARG A 113 -15.83 -10.41 7.07
C ARG A 113 -14.48 -11.06 7.38
N VAL A 114 -13.66 -10.45 8.24
CA VAL A 114 -12.37 -11.03 8.64
C VAL A 114 -12.60 -12.30 9.45
N ARG A 115 -13.54 -12.29 10.39
CA ARG A 115 -13.87 -13.47 11.20
C ARG A 115 -14.34 -14.63 10.34
N ASP A 116 -15.24 -14.38 9.40
CA ASP A 116 -15.81 -15.40 8.53
C ASP A 116 -14.77 -15.97 7.56
N ALA A 117 -13.87 -15.15 7.03
CA ALA A 117 -12.78 -15.64 6.19
C ALA A 117 -11.78 -16.46 7.00
N VAL A 118 -11.35 -15.97 8.16
CA VAL A 118 -10.30 -16.61 8.96
C VAL A 118 -10.79 -17.87 9.67
N LEU A 119 -12.03 -17.88 10.15
CA LEU A 119 -12.63 -19.01 10.88
C LEU A 119 -13.60 -19.82 10.00
N GLY A 120 -13.68 -19.52 8.71
CA GLY A 120 -14.54 -20.20 7.76
C GLY A 120 -14.08 -21.62 7.42
N PRO A 121 -14.96 -22.40 6.78
CA PRO A 121 -14.67 -23.78 6.40
C PRO A 121 -13.47 -23.90 5.45
N ARG A 122 -13.31 -22.95 4.52
CA ARG A 122 -12.22 -22.97 3.52
C ARG A 122 -10.84 -23.12 4.14
N LEU A 123 -10.50 -22.30 5.14
CA LEU A 123 -9.19 -22.44 5.80
C LEU A 123 -9.12 -23.69 6.67
N ALA A 124 -10.23 -24.08 7.31
CA ALA A 124 -10.26 -25.28 8.13
C ALA A 124 -10.01 -26.56 7.30
N GLU A 125 -10.60 -26.65 6.12
CA GLU A 125 -10.51 -27.78 5.20
C GLU A 125 -9.10 -27.97 4.62
N THR A 126 -8.26 -26.92 4.60
CA THR A 126 -6.85 -27.07 4.19
C THR A 126 -6.05 -27.99 5.12
N GLY A 127 -6.46 -28.13 6.38
CA GLY A 127 -5.71 -28.84 7.41
C GLY A 127 -4.38 -28.17 7.81
N TRP A 128 -4.05 -26.99 7.27
CA TRP A 128 -2.77 -26.32 7.51
C TRP A 128 -2.73 -25.45 8.76
N PHE A 129 -3.90 -25.02 9.25
CA PHE A 129 -3.98 -24.05 10.34
C PHE A 129 -4.58 -24.64 11.61
N ASN A 130 -4.00 -24.27 12.75
CA ASN A 130 -4.56 -24.60 14.05
C ASN A 130 -5.76 -23.69 14.35
N ARG A 131 -6.95 -24.29 14.44
CA ARG A 131 -8.21 -23.58 14.69
C ARG A 131 -8.19 -22.69 15.94
N ARG A 132 -7.67 -23.19 17.06
CA ARG A 132 -7.63 -22.44 18.33
C ARG A 132 -6.72 -21.21 18.23
N CYS A 133 -5.61 -21.34 17.51
CA CYS A 133 -4.72 -20.21 17.24
C CYS A 133 -5.42 -19.13 16.43
N LEU A 134 -6.15 -19.50 15.37
CA LEU A 134 -6.90 -18.55 14.56
C LEU A 134 -7.99 -17.83 15.36
N GLU A 135 -8.73 -18.55 16.20
CA GLU A 135 -9.75 -17.99 17.09
C GLU A 135 -9.11 -16.96 18.05
N HIS A 136 -7.99 -17.31 18.68
CA HIS A 136 -7.26 -16.39 19.53
C HIS A 136 -6.83 -15.11 18.81
N LEU A 137 -6.27 -15.22 17.60
CA LEU A 137 -5.85 -14.05 16.82
C LEU A 137 -7.02 -13.12 16.49
N VAL A 138 -8.15 -13.69 16.05
CA VAL A 138 -9.35 -12.93 15.71
C VAL A 138 -9.91 -12.25 16.97
N ASP A 139 -10.09 -13.00 18.05
CA ASP A 139 -10.75 -12.50 19.27
C ASP A 139 -9.90 -11.46 20.00
N ALA A 140 -8.60 -11.72 20.13
CA ALA A 140 -7.67 -10.76 20.72
C ALA A 140 -7.57 -9.47 19.88
N HIS A 141 -7.68 -9.57 18.55
CA HIS A 141 -7.70 -8.38 17.69
C HIS A 141 -8.97 -7.56 17.83
N GLN A 142 -10.12 -8.24 17.71
CA GLN A 142 -11.43 -7.60 17.68
C GLN A 142 -11.83 -7.02 19.04
N SER A 143 -11.42 -7.63 20.14
CA SER A 143 -11.59 -7.07 21.49
C SER A 143 -10.68 -5.87 21.78
N GLY A 144 -9.66 -5.64 20.96
CA GLY A 144 -8.65 -4.61 21.20
C GLY A 144 -7.53 -5.05 22.16
N ALA A 145 -7.57 -6.28 22.69
CA ALA A 145 -6.55 -6.79 23.60
C ALA A 145 -5.13 -6.80 22.97
N ARG A 146 -5.02 -7.05 21.66
CA ARG A 146 -3.77 -6.95 20.91
C ARG A 146 -4.00 -6.55 19.45
N ASP A 147 -3.00 -5.98 18.80
CA ASP A 147 -3.04 -5.75 17.36
C ASP A 147 -2.48 -6.98 16.60
N TYR A 148 -3.32 -7.57 15.76
CA TYR A 148 -3.00 -8.67 14.85
C TYR A 148 -3.43 -8.33 13.41
N SER A 149 -3.52 -7.05 13.04
CA SER A 149 -3.95 -6.65 11.69
C SER A 149 -3.08 -7.23 10.58
N ALA A 150 -1.75 -7.25 10.75
CA ALA A 150 -0.85 -7.80 9.74
C ALA A 150 -1.11 -9.30 9.46
N PRO A 151 -1.05 -10.22 10.45
CA PRO A 151 -1.32 -11.63 10.19
C PRO A 151 -2.77 -11.90 9.75
N LEU A 152 -3.76 -11.18 10.28
CA LEU A 152 -5.15 -11.32 9.84
C LEU A 152 -5.35 -10.89 8.39
N TRP A 153 -4.66 -9.84 7.95
CA TRP A 153 -4.68 -9.43 6.54
C TRP A 153 -4.05 -10.50 5.64
N THR A 154 -2.91 -11.08 6.05
CA THR A 154 -2.28 -12.17 5.30
C THR A 154 -3.22 -13.38 5.17
N LEU A 155 -3.88 -13.79 6.25
CA LEU A 155 -4.86 -14.88 6.23
C LEU A 155 -6.07 -14.57 5.35
N LEU A 156 -6.57 -13.33 5.40
CA LEU A 156 -7.68 -12.88 4.55
C LEU A 156 -7.30 -12.92 3.06
N MET A 157 -6.10 -12.46 2.71
CA MET A 157 -5.61 -12.50 1.33
C MET A 157 -5.38 -13.94 0.87
N PHE A 158 -4.87 -14.80 1.76
CA PHE A 158 -4.64 -16.21 1.46
C PHE A 158 -5.95 -16.97 1.22
N GLU A 159 -6.94 -16.79 2.09
CA GLU A 159 -8.28 -17.36 1.90
C GLU A 159 -8.89 -16.86 0.57
N ALA A 160 -8.70 -15.58 0.24
CA ALA A 160 -9.18 -15.03 -1.02
C ALA A 160 -8.47 -15.60 -2.25
N PHE A 161 -7.18 -15.90 -2.14
CA PHE A 161 -6.41 -16.60 -3.17
C PHE A 161 -6.97 -18.02 -3.38
N LEU A 162 -7.16 -18.79 -2.31
CA LEU A 162 -7.74 -20.14 -2.41
C LEU A 162 -9.09 -20.11 -3.13
N ARG A 163 -9.97 -19.20 -2.72
CA ARG A 163 -11.29 -19.02 -3.34
C ARG A 163 -11.20 -18.75 -4.85
N ARG A 164 -10.30 -17.87 -5.27
CA ARG A 164 -10.24 -17.39 -6.66
C ARG A 164 -9.44 -18.31 -7.58
N VAL A 165 -8.37 -18.90 -7.08
CA VAL A 165 -7.36 -19.60 -7.90
C VAL A 165 -7.49 -21.12 -7.76
N VAL A 166 -7.69 -21.63 -6.55
CA VAL A 166 -7.76 -23.07 -6.30
C VAL A 166 -9.15 -23.61 -6.60
N ASP A 167 -10.18 -22.97 -6.06
CA ASP A 167 -11.57 -23.42 -6.22
C ASP A 167 -12.18 -23.06 -7.58
N GLY A 168 -11.49 -22.25 -8.39
CA GLY A 168 -11.99 -21.81 -9.69
C GLY A 168 -13.28 -20.98 -9.65
N SER A 169 -13.68 -20.46 -8.48
CA SER A 169 -14.83 -19.55 -8.36
C SER A 169 -14.49 -18.18 -8.94
N CYS A 170 -14.42 -18.12 -10.27
CA CYS A 170 -14.41 -16.88 -11.02
C CYS A 170 -15.85 -16.36 -11.04
N THR A 171 -16.34 -15.89 -9.89
CA THR A 171 -17.49 -14.97 -9.93
C THR A 171 -16.92 -13.67 -10.47
N PRO A 172 -17.29 -13.20 -11.68
CA PRO A 172 -16.96 -11.85 -12.08
C PRO A 172 -17.44 -10.93 -10.96
N ALA A 173 -16.61 -9.97 -10.55
CA ALA A 173 -17.05 -8.98 -9.58
C ALA A 173 -18.41 -8.45 -10.07
N PRO A 174 -19.49 -8.53 -9.27
CA PRO A 174 -20.73 -7.89 -9.67
C PRO A 174 -20.36 -6.45 -9.96
N GLY A 175 -20.64 -5.99 -11.19
CA GLY A 175 -20.38 -4.62 -11.59
C GLY A 175 -20.88 -3.72 -10.47
N ILE A 176 -20.00 -2.86 -9.96
CA ILE A 176 -20.32 -1.91 -8.90
C ILE A 176 -21.27 -0.89 -9.53
N LEU A 177 -22.53 -1.28 -9.72
CA LEU A 177 -23.63 -0.44 -10.13
C LEU A 177 -24.69 -0.50 -9.03
N SER A 178 -24.62 0.54 -8.22
CA SER A 178 -25.69 1.07 -7.38
C SER A 178 -26.00 0.30 -6.08
N ARG A 179 -26.25 1.11 -5.04
CA ARG A 179 -26.80 0.77 -3.71
C ARG A 179 -25.79 0.20 -2.70
N GLN A 180 -25.01 1.10 -2.08
CA GLN A 180 -24.86 1.14 -0.61
C GLN A 180 -23.99 2.29 -0.06
N PHE A 181 -23.58 3.28 -0.88
CA PHE A 181 -22.89 4.49 -0.40
C PHE A 181 -23.80 5.73 -0.43
N THR A 182 -24.90 5.71 0.33
CA THR A 182 -25.74 6.92 0.52
C THR A 182 -26.01 7.26 1.99
N GLU A 183 -25.38 6.60 2.97
CA GLU A 183 -25.58 6.96 4.39
C GLU A 183 -24.29 6.94 5.20
N VAL A 184 -23.34 7.82 4.90
CA VAL A 184 -22.36 8.33 5.90
C VAL A 184 -21.97 9.79 5.60
N VAL A 185 -22.88 10.60 5.06
CA VAL A 185 -22.77 12.07 5.10
C VAL A 185 -24.16 12.66 5.30
N SER A 186 -24.61 12.69 6.54
CA SER A 186 -25.56 13.65 7.09
C SER A 186 -25.23 13.84 8.57
#